data_AF-A0A5K0ZPZ4-F1
#
_entry.id   AF-A0A5K0ZPZ4-F1
#
_cell.length_a   1.000
_cell.length_b   1.000
_cell.length_c   1.000
_cell.angle_alpha   90.00
_cell.angle_beta   90.00
_cell.angle_gamma   90.00
#
_symmetry.space_group_name_H-M   'P 1'
#
loop_
_entity.id
_entity.type
_entity.pdbx_description
1 polymer ?
#
loop_
_entity_poly.entity_id
_entity_poly.type
_entity_poly.pdbx_seq_one_letter_code
_entity_poly.pdbx_strand_id
1 'polypeptide(L)' 'LAGTGVQPNMFSYAELQVATNHFDAANKLGEGGYGPVYK' A
#
# COMPACT_ATOMS: atom_id res chain seq x y z
N LEU A 1 18.11 23.96 3.62
CA LEU A 1 16.83 23.23 3.45
C LEU A 1 17.15 21.90 2.80
N ALA A 2 17.53 20.88 3.58
CA ALA A 2 17.82 19.54 3.06
C ALA A 2 16.63 18.65 3.44
N GLY A 3 15.67 18.51 2.53
CA GLY A 3 14.64 17.49 2.65
C GLY A 3 15.32 16.12 2.66
N THR A 4 14.96 15.28 3.61
CA THR A 4 15.50 13.93 3.82
C THR A 4 15.60 13.18 2.48
N GLY A 5 16.81 12.70 2.12
CA GLY A 5 17.12 12.02 0.85
C GLY A 5 16.51 10.62 0.68
N VAL A 6 15.33 10.37 1.24
CA VAL A 6 14.61 9.11 1.06
C VAL A 6 13.73 9.25 -0.19
N GLN A 7 14.14 8.60 -1.26
CA GLN A 7 13.29 8.43 -2.44
C GLN A 7 12.20 7.41 -2.12
N PRO A 8 10.94 7.64 -2.52
CA PRO A 8 9.88 6.65 -2.34
C PRO A 8 10.17 5.41 -3.20
N ASN A 9 9.90 4.23 -2.64
CA ASN A 9 9.95 3.00 -3.42
C ASN A 9 8.78 2.98 -4.41
N MET A 10 9.07 2.68 -5.67
CA MET A 10 8.04 2.43 -6.68
C MET A 10 7.72 0.94 -6.69
N PHE A 11 6.42 0.62 -6.60
CA PHE A 11 5.90 -0.73 -6.75
C PHE A 11 4.88 -0.75 -7.88
N SER A 12 4.93 -1.78 -8.69
CA SER A 12 3.89 -2.08 -9.68
C SER A 12 2.61 -2.53 -9.00
N TYR A 13 1.49 -2.41 -9.71
CA TYR A 13 0.20 -2.91 -9.24
C TYR A 13 0.24 -4.43 -8.94
N ALA A 14 0.96 -5.21 -9.77
CA ALA A 14 1.08 -6.64 -9.59
C ALA A 14 1.82 -7.02 -8.28
N GLU A 15 2.87 -6.26 -7.92
CA GLU A 15 3.57 -6.45 -6.64
C GLU A 15 2.65 -6.18 -5.45
N LEU A 16 1.87 -5.09 -5.50
CA LEU A 16 0.90 -4.77 -4.46
C LEU A 16 -0.20 -5.84 -4.36
N GLN A 17 -0.67 -6.35 -5.50
CA GLN A 17 -1.68 -7.41 -5.53
C GLN A 17 -1.16 -8.69 -4.87
N VAL A 18 0.07 -9.11 -5.16
CA VAL A 18 0.68 -10.29 -4.53
C VAL A 18 0.89 -10.06 -3.04
N ALA A 19 1.43 -8.89 -2.64
CA ALA A 19 1.72 -8.57 -1.25
C ALA A 19 0.47 -8.60 -0.35
N THR A 20 -0.67 -8.16 -0.88
CA THR A 20 -1.95 -8.10 -0.14
C THR A 20 -2.79 -9.38 -0.25
N ASN A 21 -2.26 -10.46 -0.84
CA ASN A 21 -3.00 -11.66 -1.22
C ASN A 21 -4.25 -11.34 -2.06
N HIS A 22 -4.05 -10.64 -3.17
CA HIS A 22 -5.11 -10.17 -4.07
C HIS A 22 -6.14 -9.26 -3.37
N PHE A 23 -5.68 -8.37 -2.48
CA PHE A 23 -6.54 -7.48 -1.68
C PHE A 23 -7.60 -8.24 -0.86
N ASP A 24 -7.19 -9.34 -0.25
CA ASP A 24 -8.05 -10.19 0.58
C ASP A 24 -8.71 -9.36 1.70
N ALA A 25 -10.01 -9.54 1.90
CA ALA A 25 -10.75 -8.87 2.98
C ALA A 25 -10.19 -9.25 4.36
N ALA A 26 -9.61 -10.43 4.53
CA ALA A 26 -8.94 -10.86 5.77
C ALA A 26 -7.67 -10.03 6.07
N ASN A 27 -7.10 -9.37 5.06
CA ASN A 27 -5.94 -8.49 5.19
C ASN A 27 -6.32 -7.01 5.32
N LYS A 28 -7.60 -6.67 5.23
CA LYS A 28 -8.08 -5.29 5.37
C LYS A 28 -7.95 -4.83 6.82
N LEU A 29 -7.20 -3.75 7.01
CA LEU A 29 -7.02 -3.09 8.30
C LEU A 29 -8.16 -2.10 8.59
N GLY A 30 -8.75 -1.51 7.54
CA GLY A 30 -9.85 -0.56 7.67
C GLY A 30 -10.22 0.08 6.34
N GLU A 31 -11.15 1.05 6.39
CA GLU A 31 -11.56 1.87 5.26
C GLU A 31 -11.87 3.29 5.73
N GLY A 32 -11.41 4.27 4.97
CA GLY A 32 -11.73 5.69 5.18
C GLY A 32 -12.23 6.34 3.90
N GLY A 33 -12.37 7.67 3.90
CA GLY A 33 -12.90 8.43 2.74
C GLY A 33 -12.09 8.31 1.43
N TYR A 34 -10.89 7.74 1.49
CA TYR A 34 -10.01 7.51 0.34
C TYR A 34 -9.87 6.02 -0.04
N GLY A 35 -10.62 5.13 0.60
CA GLY A 35 -10.66 3.71 0.29
C GLY A 35 -10.08 2.79 1.38
N PRO A 36 -9.96 1.49 1.06
CA PRO A 36 -9.51 0.46 2.00
C PRO A 36 -7.99 0.46 2.20
N VAL A 37 -7.56 0.06 3.40
CA VAL A 37 -6.15 -0.14 3.76
C VAL A 37 -5.94 -1.63 4.03
N TYR A 38 -4.89 -2.22 3.45
CA TYR A 38 -4.51 -3.61 3.64
C TYR A 38 -3.15 -3.71 4.34
N LYS A 39 -2.95 -4.79 5.09
CA LYS A 39 -1.67 -5.13 5.71
C LYS A 39 -0.65 -5.63 4.69
#